data_AF-A0A1A3BER9-F1
#
_entry.id   AF-A0A1A3BER9-F1
#
_cell.length_a   1.000
_cell.length_b   1.000
_cell.length_c   1.000
_cell.angle_alpha   90.00
_cell.angle_beta   90.00
_cell.angle_gamma   90.00
#
_symmetry.space_group_name_H-M   'P 1'
#
loop_
_entity.id
_entity.type
_entity.pdbx_description
1 polymer ?
#
loop_
_entity_poly.entity_id
_entity_poly.type
_entity_poly.pdbx_seq_one_letter_code
_entity_poly.pdbx_strand_id
1 'polypeptide(L)'
;MPRWMLSVALPVLVIAALCITAVGWHSSAAAEPFAEDSPFRTALADSASVDVNSAPMVARMTRDAAIYANLVEFAIPVYSADSDTPRTTVTCRITKWGACPFAGHPVPIPDGAEPSPGSDGAMVVIDHDNRLLYEFWQARHENNQWTTSFGAVNHLDGSGWGTYDNGFSTASGASRLAGVIRVDEMRRGEIPHALALQSDSTCADVFRSPAIKTDGTYRGPDCVPEGARIRLDPDVNIDELNLGPADRVIAQALQTYGAYVVDTGGAPLSVAFERDLTAAAESPGTTYEQHDLQWDYSRIDGIPWERLQVLA
;
A
#
# COMPACT_ATOMS: atom_id res chain seq x y z
N MET A 1 -27.61 85.20 4.54
CA MET A 1 -28.36 83.93 4.58
C MET A 1 -27.38 82.80 4.32
N PRO A 2 -27.00 82.02 5.35
CA PRO A 2 -25.88 81.08 5.27
C PRO A 2 -26.30 79.75 4.63
N ARG A 3 -25.46 79.26 3.71
CA ARG A 3 -25.54 77.95 3.06
C ARG A 3 -25.11 76.87 4.05
N TRP A 4 -25.98 75.90 4.29
CA TRP A 4 -25.67 74.68 5.05
C TRP A 4 -25.08 73.64 4.10
N MET A 5 -23.86 73.17 4.40
CA MET A 5 -23.23 72.03 3.73
C MET A 5 -23.67 70.73 4.43
N LEU A 6 -24.25 69.81 3.67
CA LEU A 6 -24.49 68.43 4.11
C LEU A 6 -23.20 67.62 3.95
N SER A 7 -22.62 67.20 5.07
CA SER A 7 -21.54 66.21 5.11
C SER A 7 -22.13 64.80 4.99
N VAL A 8 -21.78 64.09 3.92
CA VAL A 8 -22.07 62.66 3.76
C VAL A 8 -20.93 61.88 4.42
N ALA A 9 -21.24 61.16 5.50
CA ALA A 9 -20.31 60.23 6.14
C ALA A 9 -20.35 58.89 5.38
N LEU A 10 -19.23 58.51 4.76
CA LEU A 10 -19.02 57.14 4.28
C LEU A 10 -18.66 56.22 5.45
N PRO A 11 -19.26 55.01 5.56
CA PRO A 11 -18.83 54.04 6.55
C PRO A 11 -17.50 53.42 6.11
N VAL A 12 -16.48 53.52 6.96
CA VAL A 12 -15.21 52.81 6.81
C VAL A 12 -15.46 51.35 7.22
N LEU A 13 -15.45 50.44 6.24
CA LEU A 13 -15.50 49.01 6.47
C LEU A 13 -14.10 48.55 6.93
N VAL A 14 -13.96 48.23 8.22
CA VAL A 14 -12.73 47.60 8.75
C VAL A 14 -12.79 46.11 8.41
N ILE A 15 -12.07 45.70 7.37
CA ILE A 15 -11.85 44.28 7.07
C ILE A 15 -10.73 43.80 7.99
N ALA A 16 -11.08 43.06 9.03
CA ALA A 16 -10.12 42.30 9.82
C ALA A 16 -9.56 41.17 8.94
N ALA A 17 -8.31 41.31 8.50
CA ALA A 17 -7.60 40.23 7.84
C ALA A 17 -7.32 39.12 8.87
N LEU A 18 -8.13 38.06 8.86
CA LEU A 18 -7.76 36.80 9.51
C LEU A 18 -6.51 36.28 8.78
N CYS A 19 -5.35 36.38 9.44
CA CYS A 19 -4.19 35.58 9.07
C CYS A 19 -4.51 34.12 9.41
N ILE A 20 -5.11 33.41 8.46
CA ILE A 20 -5.12 31.95 8.49
C ILE A 20 -3.68 31.55 8.24
N THR A 21 -2.96 31.18 9.31
CA THR A 21 -1.71 30.43 9.16
C THR A 21 -2.10 29.10 8.54
N ALA A 22 -1.93 28.97 7.22
CA ALA A 22 -1.88 27.67 6.61
C ALA A 22 -0.77 26.90 7.35
N VAL A 23 -1.16 25.85 8.07
CA VAL A 23 -0.20 24.86 8.56
C VAL A 23 0.40 24.28 7.29
N GLY A 24 1.59 24.77 6.93
CA GLY A 24 2.33 24.26 5.81
C GLY A 24 2.75 22.85 6.16
N TRP A 25 2.12 21.86 5.53
CA TRP A 25 2.64 20.52 5.49
C TRP A 25 3.98 20.64 4.79
N HIS A 26 5.07 20.54 5.55
CA HIS A 26 6.38 20.46 4.97
C HIS A 26 6.46 19.09 4.31
N SER A 27 6.14 19.01 3.03
CA SER A 27 6.58 17.91 2.17
C SER A 27 8.09 18.02 2.00
N SER A 28 8.84 17.65 3.06
CA SER A 28 10.06 16.92 2.82
C SER A 28 9.65 15.72 1.97
N ALA A 29 10.32 15.47 0.86
CA ALA A 29 10.19 14.17 0.20
C ALA A 29 10.37 13.13 1.31
N ALA A 30 9.31 12.41 1.67
CA ALA A 30 9.42 11.37 2.68
C ALA A 30 10.44 10.38 2.13
N ALA A 31 11.48 10.08 2.93
CA ALA A 31 12.44 9.07 2.52
C ALA A 31 11.67 7.79 2.17
N GLU A 32 11.97 7.19 1.02
CA GLU A 32 11.36 5.95 0.58
C GLU A 32 11.39 4.93 1.74
N PRO A 33 10.26 4.29 2.07
CA PRO A 33 10.23 3.26 3.09
C PRO A 33 11.27 2.17 2.80
N PHE A 34 11.89 1.63 3.86
CA PHE A 34 12.87 0.55 3.85
C PHE A 34 14.29 0.95 3.43
N ALA A 35 15.27 0.16 3.89
CA ALA A 35 16.66 0.37 3.57
C ALA A 35 16.93 0.32 2.05
N GLU A 36 18.01 0.96 1.60
CA GLU A 36 18.37 1.00 0.18
C GLU A 36 18.62 -0.40 -0.41
N ASP A 37 19.10 -1.34 0.41
CA ASP A 37 19.31 -2.74 0.06
C ASP A 37 18.09 -3.64 0.32
N SER A 38 16.94 -3.03 0.62
CA SER A 38 15.66 -3.75 0.72
C SER A 38 15.37 -4.51 -0.58
N PRO A 39 14.91 -5.77 -0.51
CA PRO A 39 14.39 -6.50 -1.66
C PRO A 39 13.29 -5.76 -2.42
N PHE A 40 12.52 -4.88 -1.76
CA PHE A 40 11.52 -4.04 -2.42
C PHE A 40 12.14 -2.85 -3.16
N ARG A 41 13.30 -2.34 -2.74
CA ARG A 41 14.00 -1.20 -3.37
C ARG A 41 15.09 -1.63 -4.36
N THR A 42 15.36 -2.92 -4.45
CA THR A 42 16.39 -3.46 -5.35
C THR A 42 15.83 -3.70 -6.74
N ALA A 43 16.42 -3.04 -7.74
CA ALA A 43 16.11 -3.27 -9.15
C ALA A 43 16.56 -4.67 -9.60
N LEU A 44 15.80 -5.27 -10.51
CA LEU A 44 16.10 -6.57 -11.09
C LEU A 44 17.10 -6.42 -12.24
N ALA A 45 18.07 -7.33 -12.31
CA ALA A 45 18.91 -7.44 -13.49
C ALA A 45 18.10 -8.05 -14.65
N ASP A 46 18.23 -7.51 -15.86
CA ASP A 46 17.55 -8.05 -17.06
C ASP A 46 17.81 -9.55 -17.24
N SER A 47 19.02 -10.00 -16.91
CA SER A 47 19.46 -11.40 -16.98
C SER A 47 19.01 -12.29 -15.81
N ALA A 48 18.12 -11.83 -14.93
CA ALA A 48 17.60 -12.64 -13.83
C ALA A 48 16.95 -13.93 -14.38
N SER A 49 17.26 -15.06 -13.74
CA SER A 49 16.77 -16.37 -14.18
C SER A 49 15.26 -16.49 -13.98
N VAL A 50 14.57 -16.92 -15.02
CA VAL A 50 13.13 -17.22 -14.99
C VAL A 50 12.90 -18.64 -14.48
N ASP A 51 11.90 -18.81 -13.62
CA ASP A 51 11.49 -20.12 -13.11
C ASP A 51 11.01 -21.02 -14.26
N VAL A 52 11.40 -22.30 -14.24
CA VAL A 52 11.00 -23.28 -15.26
C VAL A 52 9.47 -23.46 -15.35
N ASN A 53 8.75 -23.22 -14.26
CA ASN A 53 7.30 -23.25 -14.16
C ASN A 53 6.66 -21.85 -14.26
N SER A 54 7.40 -20.82 -14.69
CA SER A 54 6.87 -19.46 -14.84
C SER A 54 5.63 -19.42 -15.75
N ALA A 55 5.68 -20.04 -16.92
CA ALA A 55 4.60 -19.98 -17.89
C ALA A 55 3.23 -20.47 -17.34
N PRO A 56 3.11 -21.67 -16.72
CA PRO A 56 1.83 -22.08 -16.13
C PRO A 56 1.40 -21.20 -14.96
N MET A 57 2.31 -20.74 -14.09
CA MET A 57 1.97 -19.82 -12.99
C MET A 57 1.40 -18.49 -13.52
N VAL A 58 2.05 -17.91 -14.53
CA VAL A 58 1.61 -16.67 -15.16
C VAL A 58 0.24 -16.86 -15.80
N ALA A 59 0.06 -17.90 -16.62
CA ALA A 59 -1.23 -18.19 -17.24
C ALA A 59 -2.37 -18.34 -16.23
N ARG A 60 -2.09 -18.90 -15.04
CA ARG A 60 -3.05 -19.03 -13.94
C ARG A 60 -3.38 -17.67 -13.30
N MET A 61 -2.38 -16.86 -12.98
CA MET A 61 -2.57 -15.55 -12.34
C MET A 61 -3.21 -14.52 -13.28
N THR A 62 -2.92 -14.59 -14.58
CA THR A 62 -3.32 -13.56 -15.55
C THR A 62 -4.49 -13.98 -16.45
N ARG A 63 -5.24 -15.02 -16.06
CA ARG A 63 -6.35 -15.61 -16.84
C ARG A 63 -7.49 -14.64 -17.19
N ASP A 64 -7.59 -13.52 -16.46
CA ASP A 64 -8.56 -12.46 -16.73
C ASP A 64 -8.03 -11.37 -17.68
N ALA A 65 -6.78 -11.50 -18.14
CA ALA A 65 -6.04 -10.49 -18.90
C ALA A 65 -6.07 -9.10 -18.23
N ALA A 66 -6.07 -9.07 -16.89
CA ALA A 66 -5.99 -7.86 -16.08
C ALA A 66 -5.40 -8.16 -14.70
N ILE A 67 -4.88 -7.12 -14.07
CA ILE A 67 -4.64 -7.07 -12.62
C ILE A 67 -5.69 -6.14 -12.02
N TYR A 68 -6.22 -6.48 -10.84
CA TYR A 68 -7.21 -5.65 -10.14
C TYR A 68 -6.55 -4.73 -9.11
N ALA A 69 -6.88 -3.45 -9.14
CA ALA A 69 -6.40 -2.45 -8.20
C ALA A 69 -7.26 -2.42 -6.92
N ASN A 70 -6.70 -2.76 -5.76
CA ASN A 70 -7.41 -2.65 -4.48
C ASN A 70 -7.38 -1.19 -4.00
N LEU A 71 -8.48 -0.43 -4.16
CA LEU A 71 -8.47 1.04 -4.00
C LEU A 71 -9.35 1.56 -2.86
N VAL A 72 -10.34 0.79 -2.41
CA VAL A 72 -11.25 1.17 -1.33
C VAL A 72 -11.30 0.10 -0.24
N GLU A 73 -11.92 -1.05 -0.49
CA GLU A 73 -12.21 -2.08 0.53
C GLU A 73 -10.93 -2.70 1.10
N PHE A 74 -9.98 -3.01 0.21
CA PHE A 74 -8.69 -3.62 0.55
C PHE A 74 -7.48 -2.71 0.27
N ALA A 75 -7.71 -1.43 -0.04
CA ALA A 75 -6.63 -0.44 0.02
C ALA A 75 -6.18 -0.23 1.47
N ILE A 76 -4.93 0.15 1.64
CA ILE A 76 -4.29 0.24 2.96
C ILE A 76 -4.25 1.70 3.40
N PRO A 77 -5.01 2.10 4.43
CA PRO A 77 -4.80 3.38 5.10
C PRO A 77 -3.40 3.42 5.71
N VAL A 78 -2.63 4.43 5.32
CA VAL A 78 -1.29 4.68 5.87
C VAL A 78 -1.27 6.02 6.56
N TYR A 79 -1.03 5.99 7.87
CA TYR A 79 -0.95 7.19 8.70
C TYR A 79 0.48 7.47 9.10
N SER A 80 0.82 8.75 9.21
CA SER A 80 2.09 9.19 9.80
C SER A 80 1.86 9.59 11.26
N ALA A 81 2.83 9.27 12.11
CA ALA A 81 2.85 9.63 13.52
C ALA A 81 4.17 10.32 13.88
N ASP A 82 4.06 11.25 14.82
CA ASP A 82 5.13 12.05 15.39
C ASP A 82 5.03 12.07 16.93
N SER A 83 5.82 12.94 17.56
CA SER A 83 5.85 13.10 19.02
C SER A 83 4.53 13.55 19.65
N ASP A 84 3.67 14.22 18.88
CA ASP A 84 2.40 14.78 19.36
C ASP A 84 1.23 13.79 19.17
N THR A 85 1.45 12.72 18.41
CA THR A 85 0.44 11.70 18.14
C THR A 85 0.07 10.93 19.42
N PRO A 86 -1.23 10.79 19.76
CA PRO A 86 -1.66 10.02 20.93
C PRO A 86 -1.17 8.58 20.88
N ARG A 87 -0.65 8.10 22.03
CA ARG A 87 -0.18 6.72 22.16
C ARG A 87 -1.13 5.88 23.00
N THR A 88 -1.45 4.69 22.50
CA THR A 88 -2.43 3.80 23.11
C THR A 88 -1.93 2.35 23.13
N THR A 89 -2.51 1.56 24.03
CA THR A 89 -2.27 0.12 24.06
C THR A 89 -3.20 -0.57 23.08
N VAL A 90 -2.64 -1.44 22.24
CA VAL A 90 -3.41 -2.27 21.30
C VAL A 90 -3.33 -3.73 21.74
N THR A 91 -4.49 -4.39 21.84
CA THR A 91 -4.56 -5.82 22.20
C THR A 91 -4.83 -6.68 20.97
N CYS A 92 -4.06 -7.75 20.80
CA CYS A 92 -4.32 -8.78 19.78
C CYS A 92 -5.38 -9.76 20.28
N ARG A 93 -6.37 -10.07 19.43
CA ARG A 93 -7.45 -11.01 19.75
C ARG A 93 -7.05 -12.46 19.51
N ILE A 94 -6.14 -12.71 18.56
CA ILE A 94 -5.60 -14.04 18.31
C ILE A 94 -4.34 -14.23 19.17
N THR A 95 -4.40 -15.21 20.07
CA THR A 95 -3.29 -15.55 20.98
C THR A 95 -2.57 -16.84 20.60
N LYS A 96 -3.16 -17.67 19.72
CA LYS A 96 -2.58 -18.95 19.28
C LYS A 96 -1.44 -18.80 18.26
N TRP A 97 -1.21 -17.59 17.74
CA TRP A 97 -0.15 -17.31 16.77
C TRP A 97 1.14 -16.79 17.40
N GLY A 98 1.14 -16.60 18.73
CA GLY A 98 2.27 -16.05 19.47
C GLY A 98 1.82 -14.94 20.41
N ALA A 99 2.80 -14.29 21.05
CA ALA A 99 2.56 -13.06 21.79
C ALA A 99 2.04 -11.96 20.84
N CYS A 100 1.25 -11.03 21.38
CA CYS A 100 0.81 -9.89 20.61
C CYS A 100 2.03 -9.02 20.23
N PRO A 101 2.30 -8.74 18.96
CA PRO A 101 3.47 -7.94 18.56
C PRO A 101 3.43 -6.51 19.09
N PHE A 102 2.24 -5.98 19.39
CA PHE A 102 2.07 -4.67 20.02
C PHE A 102 2.27 -4.69 21.54
N ALA A 103 2.45 -5.86 22.16
CA ALA A 103 2.69 -5.94 23.60
C ALA A 103 3.99 -5.22 23.96
N GLY A 104 3.91 -4.23 24.85
CA GLY A 104 5.05 -3.42 25.27
C GLY A 104 5.32 -2.19 24.40
N HIS A 105 4.57 -1.99 23.32
CA HIS A 105 4.65 -0.77 22.52
C HIS A 105 3.50 0.20 22.85
N PRO A 106 3.80 1.46 23.19
CA PRO A 106 2.80 2.53 23.18
C PRO A 106 2.58 2.97 21.73
N VAL A 107 1.61 2.34 21.06
CA VAL A 107 1.37 2.51 19.62
C VAL A 107 0.83 3.91 19.35
N PRO A 108 1.49 4.74 18.53
CA PRO A 108 0.98 6.06 18.17
C PRO A 108 -0.10 5.89 17.12
N ILE A 109 -1.35 6.25 17.43
CA ILE A 109 -2.45 6.18 16.47
C ILE A 109 -3.07 7.58 16.40
N PRO A 110 -3.00 8.26 15.24
CA PRO A 110 -3.62 9.56 15.06
C PRO A 110 -5.12 9.54 15.33
N ASP A 111 -5.64 10.65 15.85
CA ASP A 111 -7.08 10.84 16.02
C ASP A 111 -7.79 10.76 14.66
N GLY A 112 -8.90 10.01 14.61
CA GLY A 112 -9.65 9.79 13.38
C GLY A 112 -9.04 8.75 12.43
N ALA A 113 -7.98 8.05 12.83
CA ALA A 113 -7.49 6.90 12.07
C ALA A 113 -8.58 5.81 11.97
N GLU A 114 -8.85 5.38 10.74
CA GLU A 114 -9.79 4.32 10.43
C GLU A 114 -9.08 3.19 9.65
N PRO A 115 -9.36 1.91 9.96
CA PRO A 115 -8.90 0.79 9.16
C PRO A 115 -9.65 0.71 7.82
N SER A 116 -9.12 -0.07 6.87
CA SER A 116 -9.82 -0.36 5.62
C SER A 116 -11.19 -0.99 5.90
N PRO A 117 -12.25 -0.66 5.12
CA PRO A 117 -13.60 -1.12 5.43
C PRO A 117 -13.82 -2.61 5.10
N GLY A 118 -12.92 -3.23 4.34
CA GLY A 118 -12.95 -4.65 4.02
C GLY A 118 -12.71 -5.56 5.22
N SER A 119 -12.91 -6.86 4.99
CA SER A 119 -12.74 -7.89 6.02
C SER A 119 -11.34 -7.96 6.63
N ASP A 120 -10.35 -7.39 5.94
CA ASP A 120 -8.98 -7.32 6.39
C ASP A 120 -8.73 -6.24 7.43
N GLY A 121 -9.58 -5.20 7.51
CA GLY A 121 -9.41 -4.08 8.44
C GLY A 121 -7.96 -3.60 8.53
N ALA A 122 -7.29 -3.49 7.39
CA ALA A 122 -5.86 -3.21 7.33
C ALA A 122 -5.61 -1.76 7.72
N MET A 123 -4.49 -1.52 8.38
CA MET A 123 -4.04 -0.17 8.73
C MET A 123 -2.53 -0.22 8.95
N VAL A 124 -1.84 0.84 8.56
CA VAL A 124 -0.42 1.06 8.88
C VAL A 124 -0.29 2.41 9.55
N VAL A 125 0.46 2.46 10.66
CA VAL A 125 0.95 3.72 11.22
C VAL A 125 2.47 3.75 11.19
N ILE A 126 3.02 4.80 10.59
CA ILE A 126 4.45 5.05 10.47
C ILE A 126 4.87 5.97 11.61
N ASP A 127 5.66 5.46 12.56
CA ASP A 127 6.32 6.26 13.60
C ASP A 127 7.69 6.72 13.07
N HIS A 128 7.74 7.96 12.56
CA HIS A 128 8.95 8.50 11.94
C HIS A 128 10.07 8.71 12.95
N ASP A 129 9.73 9.04 14.20
CA ASP A 129 10.70 9.33 15.26
C ASP A 129 11.42 8.06 15.72
N ASN A 130 10.68 6.96 15.89
CA ASN A 130 11.25 5.68 16.33
C ASN A 130 11.63 4.76 15.18
N ARG A 131 11.37 5.16 13.93
CA ARG A 131 11.63 4.36 12.72
C ARG A 131 10.89 3.01 12.73
N LEU A 132 9.65 3.00 13.25
CA LEU A 132 8.82 1.81 13.38
C LEU A 132 7.56 1.89 12.51
N LEU A 133 7.09 0.73 12.10
CA LEU A 133 5.86 0.49 11.39
C LEU A 133 4.95 -0.34 12.27
N TYR A 134 3.78 0.19 12.60
CA TYR A 134 2.73 -0.54 13.31
C TYR A 134 1.67 -0.99 12.30
N GLU A 135 1.58 -2.29 12.07
CA GLU A 135 0.81 -2.86 10.97
C GLU A 135 -0.26 -3.79 11.50
N PHE A 136 -1.50 -3.49 11.15
CA PHE A 136 -2.67 -4.12 11.76
C PHE A 136 -3.35 -5.04 10.75
N TRP A 137 -3.79 -6.21 11.22
CA TRP A 137 -4.76 -7.03 10.52
C TRP A 137 -6.05 -7.14 11.36
N GLN A 138 -7.14 -6.70 10.76
CA GLN A 138 -8.46 -6.55 11.35
C GLN A 138 -8.45 -5.60 12.56
N ALA A 139 -7.85 -4.42 12.40
CA ALA A 139 -7.92 -3.37 13.41
C ALA A 139 -9.39 -2.99 13.68
N ARG A 140 -9.71 -2.70 14.94
CA ARG A 140 -11.00 -2.17 15.36
C ARG A 140 -10.81 -1.18 16.48
N HIS A 141 -11.63 -0.12 16.45
CA HIS A 141 -11.74 0.83 17.54
C HIS A 141 -13.17 0.78 18.09
N GLU A 142 -13.33 0.22 19.28
CA GLU A 142 -14.63 0.01 19.93
C GLU A 142 -14.50 0.40 21.41
N ASN A 143 -15.50 1.10 21.97
CA ASN A 143 -15.51 1.53 23.37
C ASN A 143 -14.22 2.26 23.82
N ASN A 144 -13.68 3.11 22.95
CA ASN A 144 -12.44 3.87 23.18
C ASN A 144 -11.19 2.99 23.39
N GLN A 145 -11.19 1.78 22.81
CA GLN A 145 -10.07 0.85 22.85
C GLN A 145 -9.75 0.31 21.46
N TRP A 146 -8.47 0.30 21.13
CA TRP A 146 -7.95 -0.33 19.92
C TRP A 146 -7.69 -1.82 20.14
N THR A 147 -8.18 -2.64 19.21
CA THR A 147 -7.85 -4.06 19.13
C THR A 147 -7.48 -4.43 17.70
N THR A 148 -6.78 -5.54 17.54
CA THR A 148 -6.46 -6.11 16.23
C THR A 148 -6.60 -7.63 16.30
N SER A 149 -6.81 -8.33 15.19
CA SER A 149 -6.74 -9.80 15.24
C SER A 149 -5.29 -10.24 15.47
N PHE A 150 -4.38 -9.70 14.67
CA PHE A 150 -2.93 -9.82 14.85
C PHE A 150 -2.23 -8.65 14.12
N GLY A 151 -0.91 -8.58 14.14
CA GLY A 151 -0.21 -7.48 13.49
C GLY A 151 1.28 -7.72 13.39
N ALA A 152 2.01 -6.66 13.06
CA ALA A 152 3.47 -6.65 13.08
C ALA A 152 3.99 -5.30 13.55
N VAL A 153 5.17 -5.33 14.19
CA VAL A 153 5.99 -4.13 14.42
C VAL A 153 7.26 -4.29 13.60
N ASN A 154 7.31 -3.62 12.45
CA ASN A 154 8.44 -3.67 11.52
C ASN A 154 9.29 -2.41 11.62
N HIS A 155 10.52 -2.45 11.09
CA HIS A 155 11.39 -1.28 11.02
C HIS A 155 11.21 -0.58 9.68
N LEU A 156 11.10 0.76 9.72
CA LEU A 156 11.04 1.57 8.50
C LEU A 156 12.39 1.60 7.76
N ASP A 157 13.48 1.25 8.43
CA ASP A 157 14.81 1.02 7.82
C ASP A 157 15.10 -0.48 7.59
N GLY A 158 14.08 -1.33 7.65
CA GLY A 158 14.22 -2.78 7.47
C GLY A 158 14.23 -3.20 6.00
N SER A 159 14.14 -4.51 5.76
CA SER A 159 14.05 -5.12 4.43
C SER A 159 12.65 -5.10 3.81
N GLY A 160 11.63 -4.66 4.55
CA GLY A 160 10.23 -4.85 4.16
C GLY A 160 9.70 -6.28 4.36
N TRP A 161 10.49 -7.17 4.98
CA TRP A 161 10.08 -8.52 5.37
C TRP A 161 10.20 -8.70 6.88
N GLY A 162 9.14 -9.21 7.50
CA GLY A 162 9.07 -9.46 8.93
C GLY A 162 9.77 -10.76 9.36
N THR A 163 9.72 -11.02 10.66
CA THR A 163 10.13 -12.28 11.28
C THR A 163 9.03 -12.75 12.23
N TYR A 164 9.11 -13.99 12.69
CA TYR A 164 8.18 -14.47 13.73
C TYR A 164 8.27 -13.66 15.03
N ASP A 165 9.42 -13.04 15.32
CA ASP A 165 9.62 -12.22 16.52
C ASP A 165 8.88 -10.87 16.42
N ASN A 166 8.83 -10.30 15.21
CA ASN A 166 8.19 -9.01 14.96
C ASN A 166 6.68 -9.13 14.68
N GLY A 167 6.17 -10.35 14.55
CA GLY A 167 4.81 -10.62 14.07
C GLY A 167 4.68 -10.54 12.56
N PHE A 168 3.45 -10.71 12.08
CA PHE A 168 3.12 -10.66 10.67
C PHE A 168 1.72 -10.09 10.49
N SER A 169 1.63 -9.10 9.61
CA SER A 169 0.37 -8.48 9.22
C SER A 169 -0.15 -9.10 7.93
N THR A 170 0.71 -9.51 6.99
CA THR A 170 0.33 -10.21 5.73
C THR A 170 0.49 -11.73 5.82
N ALA A 171 -0.09 -12.46 4.87
CA ALA A 171 0.02 -13.92 4.84
C ALA A 171 1.42 -14.45 4.52
N SER A 172 2.24 -13.72 3.77
CA SER A 172 3.64 -14.10 3.50
C SER A 172 4.63 -13.72 4.60
N GLY A 173 4.25 -12.75 5.46
CA GLY A 173 5.12 -12.09 6.41
C GLY A 173 5.85 -10.86 5.87
N ALA A 174 5.54 -10.41 4.64
CA ALA A 174 5.92 -9.07 4.18
C ALA A 174 5.34 -8.00 5.13
N SER A 175 6.05 -6.89 5.26
CA SER A 175 5.48 -5.67 5.85
C SER A 175 4.24 -5.27 5.05
N ARG A 176 3.15 -4.91 5.73
CA ARG A 176 1.91 -4.45 5.08
C ARG A 176 2.14 -3.18 4.25
N LEU A 177 3.14 -2.37 4.60
CA LEU A 177 3.55 -1.21 3.81
C LEU A 177 4.42 -1.57 2.60
N ALA A 178 5.14 -2.69 2.65
CA ALA A 178 6.10 -3.04 1.61
C ALA A 178 5.42 -3.36 0.29
N GLY A 179 5.78 -2.60 -0.74
CA GLY A 179 5.26 -2.74 -2.10
C GLY A 179 3.87 -2.17 -2.35
N VAL A 180 3.30 -1.45 -1.39
CA VAL A 180 2.04 -0.72 -1.57
C VAL A 180 2.26 0.48 -2.48
N ILE A 181 1.52 0.56 -3.57
CA ILE A 181 1.55 1.74 -4.44
C ILE A 181 0.96 2.93 -3.68
N ARG A 182 1.76 3.98 -3.49
CA ARG A 182 1.40 5.14 -2.68
C ARG A 182 0.66 6.20 -3.49
N VAL A 183 -0.15 6.99 -2.80
CA VAL A 183 -0.89 8.11 -3.40
C VAL A 183 0.09 9.13 -4.01
N ASP A 184 1.18 9.44 -3.30
CA ASP A 184 2.20 10.38 -3.79
C ASP A 184 3.00 9.83 -4.98
N GLU A 185 3.10 8.50 -5.12
CA GLU A 185 3.74 7.83 -6.27
C GLU A 185 2.96 8.01 -7.56
N MET A 186 1.64 7.90 -7.47
CA MET A 186 0.77 8.17 -8.60
C MET A 186 0.87 9.64 -9.01
N ARG A 187 0.87 10.57 -8.05
CA ARG A 187 1.02 12.01 -8.32
C ARG A 187 2.34 12.38 -8.97
N ARG A 188 3.45 11.75 -8.57
CA ARG A 188 4.78 12.00 -9.15
C ARG A 188 5.01 11.24 -10.47
N GLY A 189 4.21 10.22 -10.75
CA GLY A 189 4.34 9.37 -11.93
C GLY A 189 5.53 8.41 -11.85
N GLU A 190 5.90 7.98 -10.65
CA GLU A 190 7.03 7.06 -10.43
C GLU A 190 6.77 6.18 -9.20
N ILE A 191 6.99 4.87 -9.35
CA ILE A 191 6.97 3.88 -8.26
C ILE A 191 8.38 3.25 -8.17
N PRO A 192 9.25 3.72 -7.27
CA PRO A 192 10.66 3.32 -7.17
C PRO A 192 10.84 2.08 -6.28
N HIS A 193 9.88 1.18 -6.30
CA HIS A 193 9.93 -0.06 -5.55
C HIS A 193 9.12 -1.15 -6.26
N ALA A 194 9.31 -2.37 -5.80
CA ALA A 194 8.54 -3.50 -6.27
C ALA A 194 7.14 -3.54 -5.69
N LEU A 195 6.19 -4.10 -6.42
CA LEU A 195 4.79 -4.07 -6.02
C LEU A 195 4.42 -5.24 -5.09
N ALA A 196 3.37 -5.07 -4.31
CA ALA A 196 2.77 -6.12 -3.48
C ALA A 196 1.54 -6.69 -4.19
N LEU A 197 1.61 -7.96 -4.57
CA LEU A 197 0.56 -8.67 -5.29
C LEU A 197 -0.14 -9.70 -4.42
N GLN A 198 -1.41 -9.94 -4.71
CA GLN A 198 -2.21 -11.02 -4.13
C GLN A 198 -2.79 -11.91 -5.23
N SER A 199 -2.93 -13.21 -4.97
CA SER A 199 -3.53 -14.15 -5.92
C SER A 199 -4.44 -15.16 -5.23
N ASP A 200 -5.48 -15.59 -5.92
CA ASP A 200 -6.35 -16.69 -5.48
C ASP A 200 -5.76 -18.09 -5.73
N SER A 201 -4.53 -18.14 -6.24
CA SER A 201 -3.84 -19.36 -6.63
C SER A 201 -2.50 -19.56 -5.91
N THR A 202 -2.39 -18.99 -4.72
CA THR A 202 -1.23 -19.16 -3.83
C THR A 202 -1.06 -20.61 -3.40
N CYS A 203 0.17 -21.12 -3.48
CA CYS A 203 0.48 -22.52 -3.18
C CYS A 203 0.14 -22.89 -1.74
N ALA A 204 -0.54 -24.02 -1.56
CA ALA A 204 -0.67 -24.65 -0.26
C ALA A 204 0.69 -25.16 0.24
N ASP A 205 1.02 -24.85 1.49
CA ASP A 205 2.17 -25.40 2.22
C ASP A 205 3.55 -25.05 1.62
N VAL A 206 3.62 -24.19 0.59
CA VAL A 206 4.85 -23.83 -0.12
C VAL A 206 4.95 -22.31 -0.27
N PHE A 207 6.05 -21.76 0.22
CA PHE A 207 6.44 -20.36 0.05
C PHE A 207 7.92 -20.29 -0.34
N ARG A 208 8.35 -19.12 -0.82
CA ARG A 208 9.74 -18.84 -1.18
C ARG A 208 10.28 -17.69 -0.36
N SER A 209 11.52 -17.81 0.08
CA SER A 209 12.25 -16.67 0.65
C SER A 209 12.17 -15.49 -0.33
N PRO A 210 11.92 -14.27 0.16
CA PRO A 210 11.98 -13.83 1.57
C PRO A 210 10.71 -14.05 2.41
N ALA A 211 9.62 -14.60 1.87
CA ALA A 211 8.47 -14.98 2.69
C ALA A 211 8.86 -16.01 3.75
N ILE A 212 8.22 -15.93 4.91
CA ILE A 212 8.52 -16.79 6.08
C ILE A 212 7.39 -17.79 6.35
N LYS A 213 6.24 -17.60 5.73
CA LYS A 213 5.05 -18.43 5.88
C LYS A 213 4.17 -18.31 4.64
N THR A 214 3.11 -19.11 4.61
CA THR A 214 2.00 -18.91 3.70
C THR A 214 0.66 -19.28 4.32
N ASP A 215 -0.43 -18.70 3.83
CA ASP A 215 -1.79 -19.17 4.08
C ASP A 215 -2.47 -19.77 2.83
N GLY A 216 -1.70 -19.95 1.75
CA GLY A 216 -2.19 -20.46 0.48
C GLY A 216 -2.91 -21.80 0.65
N THR A 217 -3.90 -22.02 -0.22
CA THR A 217 -4.75 -23.23 -0.19
C THR A 217 -4.82 -23.93 -1.53
N TYR A 218 -4.27 -23.33 -2.59
CA TYR A 218 -4.33 -23.88 -3.93
C TYR A 218 -3.29 -24.98 -4.12
N ARG A 219 -3.74 -26.16 -4.56
CA ARG A 219 -2.90 -27.38 -4.73
C ARG A 219 -2.62 -27.72 -6.20
N GLY A 220 -2.92 -26.81 -7.13
CA GLY A 220 -2.62 -26.99 -8.55
C GLY A 220 -1.12 -26.94 -8.83
N PRO A 221 -0.62 -27.63 -9.86
CA PRO A 221 0.80 -27.59 -10.25
C PRO A 221 1.24 -26.22 -10.79
N ASP A 222 0.28 -25.35 -11.08
CA ASP A 222 0.39 -23.96 -11.55
C ASP A 222 0.19 -22.95 -10.41
N CYS A 223 0.22 -23.40 -9.14
CA CYS A 223 0.18 -22.49 -8.00
C CYS A 223 1.40 -21.57 -7.97
N VAL A 224 1.22 -20.33 -7.48
CA VAL A 224 2.31 -19.38 -7.25
C VAL A 224 2.69 -19.37 -5.77
N PRO A 225 3.95 -19.60 -5.37
CA PRO A 225 4.34 -19.49 -3.97
C PRO A 225 4.28 -18.03 -3.49
N GLU A 226 3.76 -17.79 -2.29
CA GLU A 226 4.00 -16.51 -1.63
C GLU A 226 5.50 -16.29 -1.43
N GLY A 227 5.94 -15.04 -1.58
CA GLY A 227 7.33 -14.63 -1.68
C GLY A 227 7.96 -14.80 -3.07
N ALA A 228 7.26 -15.41 -4.04
CA ALA A 228 7.74 -15.44 -5.42
C ALA A 228 7.87 -14.01 -5.98
N ARG A 229 8.99 -13.75 -6.67
CA ARG A 229 9.26 -12.49 -7.35
C ARG A 229 8.78 -12.58 -8.80
N ILE A 230 7.94 -11.65 -9.20
CA ILE A 230 7.34 -11.54 -10.53
C ILE A 230 7.90 -10.28 -11.21
N ARG A 231 8.12 -10.32 -12.52
CA ARG A 231 8.58 -9.20 -13.32
C ARG A 231 7.81 -9.13 -14.64
N LEU A 232 7.57 -7.93 -15.16
CA LEU A 232 7.21 -7.76 -16.58
C LEU A 232 8.46 -7.93 -17.43
N ASP A 233 8.42 -8.80 -18.44
CA ASP A 233 9.55 -9.07 -19.34
C ASP A 233 10.24 -7.77 -19.81
N PRO A 234 11.56 -7.61 -19.57
CA PRO A 234 12.29 -6.38 -19.89
C PRO A 234 12.31 -6.07 -21.40
N ASP A 235 12.03 -7.06 -22.26
CA ASP A 235 11.94 -6.86 -23.71
C ASP A 235 10.61 -6.19 -24.14
N VAL A 236 9.64 -6.02 -23.24
CA VAL A 236 8.39 -5.31 -23.55
C VAL A 236 8.67 -3.82 -23.68
N ASN A 237 8.44 -3.25 -24.87
CA ASN A 237 8.56 -1.81 -25.06
C ASN A 237 7.30 -1.08 -24.55
N ILE A 238 7.36 -0.53 -23.34
CA ILE A 238 6.24 0.19 -22.72
C ILE A 238 5.81 1.43 -23.53
N ASP A 239 6.73 2.07 -24.25
CA ASP A 239 6.41 3.27 -25.04
C ASP A 239 5.58 2.97 -26.28
N GLU A 240 5.60 1.72 -26.76
CA GLU A 240 4.74 1.27 -27.84
C GLU A 240 3.34 0.85 -27.36
N LEU A 241 3.15 0.72 -26.05
CA LEU A 241 1.85 0.41 -25.46
C LEU A 241 1.02 1.70 -25.29
N ASN A 242 -0.24 1.65 -25.73
CA ASN A 242 -1.21 2.74 -25.52
C ASN A 242 -1.82 2.67 -24.11
N LEU A 243 -0.98 2.85 -23.09
CA LEU A 243 -1.33 2.77 -21.68
C LEU A 243 -1.80 4.13 -21.14
N GLY A 244 -2.78 4.07 -20.22
CA GLY A 244 -3.13 5.22 -19.38
C GLY A 244 -2.00 5.58 -18.41
N PRO A 245 -2.12 6.72 -17.70
CA PRO A 245 -1.08 7.19 -16.78
C PRO A 245 -0.76 6.18 -15.67
N ALA A 246 -1.77 5.59 -15.02
CA ALA A 246 -1.53 4.60 -13.97
C ALA A 246 -0.84 3.34 -14.49
N ASP A 247 -1.39 2.75 -15.55
CA ASP A 247 -0.89 1.50 -16.12
C ASP A 247 0.57 1.63 -16.58
N ARG A 248 0.93 2.78 -17.17
CA ARG A 248 2.32 3.05 -17.59
C ARG A 248 3.30 3.00 -16.43
N VAL A 249 2.99 3.69 -15.32
CA VAL A 249 3.89 3.75 -14.15
C VAL A 249 3.98 2.38 -13.48
N ILE A 250 2.88 1.65 -13.42
CA ILE A 250 2.82 0.28 -12.89
C ILE A 250 3.66 -0.68 -13.76
N ALA A 251 3.56 -0.60 -15.09
CA ALA A 251 4.35 -1.40 -16.01
C ALA A 251 5.86 -1.14 -15.84
N GLN A 252 6.26 0.13 -15.68
CA GLN A 252 7.65 0.52 -15.47
C GLN A 252 8.20 -0.03 -14.14
N ALA A 253 7.40 0.03 -13.08
CA ALA A 253 7.76 -0.56 -11.78
C ALA A 253 7.91 -2.09 -11.87
N LEU A 254 6.99 -2.76 -12.57
CA LEU A 254 7.05 -4.20 -12.80
C LEU A 254 8.25 -4.65 -13.64
N GLN A 255 8.74 -3.83 -14.58
CA GLN A 255 9.98 -4.12 -15.30
C GLN A 255 11.21 -3.89 -14.43
N THR A 256 11.28 -2.75 -13.75
CA THR A 256 12.48 -2.29 -13.04
C THR A 256 12.68 -3.05 -11.74
N TYR A 257 11.65 -3.10 -10.90
CA TYR A 257 11.72 -3.68 -9.56
C TYR A 257 10.99 -5.02 -9.50
N GLY A 258 9.94 -5.22 -10.30
CA GLY A 258 9.08 -6.39 -10.23
C GLY A 258 8.06 -6.28 -9.10
N ALA A 259 7.64 -7.42 -8.57
CA ALA A 259 6.62 -7.51 -7.54
C ALA A 259 6.73 -8.81 -6.74
N TYR A 260 6.30 -8.81 -5.48
CA TYR A 260 6.20 -10.02 -4.66
C TYR A 260 4.75 -10.45 -4.50
N VAL A 261 4.49 -11.75 -4.55
CA VAL A 261 3.21 -12.31 -4.08
C VAL A 261 3.26 -12.34 -2.56
N VAL A 262 2.46 -11.50 -1.90
CA VAL A 262 2.53 -11.30 -0.45
C VAL A 262 1.33 -11.85 0.32
N ASP A 263 0.23 -12.15 -0.36
CA ASP A 263 -1.01 -12.60 0.26
C ASP A 263 -1.89 -13.45 -0.66
N THR A 264 -2.81 -14.19 -0.06
CA THR A 264 -3.90 -14.87 -0.76
C THR A 264 -5.05 -13.89 -0.97
N GLY A 265 -5.50 -13.74 -2.21
CA GLY A 265 -6.58 -12.82 -2.59
C GLY A 265 -7.81 -13.53 -3.18
N GLY A 266 -8.87 -12.76 -3.40
CA GLY A 266 -10.07 -13.25 -4.10
C GLY A 266 -9.99 -13.18 -5.63
N ALA A 267 -9.01 -12.46 -6.17
CA ALA A 267 -8.81 -12.25 -7.60
C ALA A 267 -7.68 -13.14 -8.15
N PRO A 268 -7.67 -13.46 -9.46
CA PRO A 268 -6.53 -14.11 -10.11
C PRO A 268 -5.19 -13.45 -9.78
N LEU A 269 -5.17 -12.12 -9.89
CA LEU A 269 -4.06 -11.27 -9.49
C LEU A 269 -4.60 -9.87 -9.15
N SER A 270 -4.25 -9.36 -7.97
CA SER A 270 -4.50 -7.97 -7.58
C SER A 270 -3.23 -7.33 -7.02
N VAL A 271 -3.25 -6.01 -6.91
CA VAL A 271 -2.13 -5.20 -6.40
C VAL A 271 -2.59 -4.29 -5.28
N ALA A 272 -1.75 -4.11 -4.26
CA ALA A 272 -2.02 -3.25 -3.12
C ALA A 272 -1.79 -1.77 -3.43
N PHE A 273 -2.74 -0.91 -3.05
CA PHE A 273 -2.60 0.53 -3.05
C PHE A 273 -2.82 1.11 -1.65
N GLU A 274 -2.22 2.27 -1.41
CA GLU A 274 -2.58 3.13 -0.30
C GLU A 274 -4.00 3.65 -0.49
N ARG A 275 -4.80 3.71 0.57
CA ARG A 275 -6.13 4.30 0.49
C ARG A 275 -6.01 5.82 0.38
N ASP A 276 -6.56 6.41 -0.68
CA ASP A 276 -6.66 7.87 -0.79
C ASP A 276 -7.55 8.42 0.34
N LEU A 277 -7.13 9.50 0.98
CA LEU A 277 -7.87 10.15 2.06
C LEU A 277 -9.23 10.69 1.61
N THR A 278 -9.43 10.93 0.31
CA THR A 278 -10.72 11.35 -0.25
C THR A 278 -11.58 10.17 -0.72
N ALA A 279 -11.14 8.93 -0.53
CA ALA A 279 -11.88 7.75 -0.96
C ALA A 279 -13.18 7.57 -0.16
N ALA A 280 -14.26 7.23 -0.85
CA ALA A 280 -15.58 6.94 -0.29
C ALA A 280 -16.06 5.56 -0.75
N ALA A 281 -17.24 5.12 -0.31
CA ALA A 281 -17.77 3.79 -0.68
C ALA A 281 -17.86 3.58 -2.20
N GLU A 282 -18.16 4.64 -2.95
CA GLU A 282 -18.38 4.58 -4.40
C GLU A 282 -17.29 5.32 -5.20
N SER A 283 -16.16 5.68 -4.57
CA SER A 283 -15.08 6.45 -5.20
C SER A 283 -13.73 6.02 -4.64
N PRO A 284 -12.73 5.67 -5.48
CA PRO A 284 -11.39 5.36 -5.03
C PRO A 284 -10.62 6.60 -4.54
N GLY A 285 -11.20 7.80 -4.69
CA GLY A 285 -10.58 9.05 -4.31
C GLY A 285 -9.95 9.77 -5.50
N THR A 286 -9.70 11.07 -5.31
CA THR A 286 -9.39 12.01 -6.38
C THR A 286 -8.09 11.66 -7.10
N THR A 287 -7.08 11.16 -6.38
CA THR A 287 -5.79 10.85 -7.02
C THR A 287 -5.95 9.71 -8.02
N TYR A 288 -6.63 8.64 -7.65
CA TYR A 288 -6.78 7.47 -8.52
C TYR A 288 -7.75 7.73 -9.69
N GLU A 289 -8.84 8.48 -9.46
CA GLU A 289 -9.76 8.90 -10.52
C GLU A 289 -9.06 9.75 -11.59
N GLN A 290 -8.11 10.60 -11.20
CA GLN A 290 -7.29 11.41 -12.13
C GLN A 290 -6.31 10.57 -12.97
N HIS A 291 -6.05 9.32 -12.57
CA HIS A 291 -5.16 8.38 -13.26
C HIS A 291 -5.93 7.20 -13.85
N ASP A 292 -7.20 7.43 -14.23
CA ASP A 292 -8.08 6.48 -14.92
C ASP A 292 -8.48 5.24 -14.10
N LEU A 293 -8.24 5.23 -12.79
CA LEU A 293 -8.71 4.19 -11.87
C LEU A 293 -10.02 4.66 -11.20
N GLN A 294 -11.16 4.28 -11.79
CA GLN A 294 -12.48 4.88 -11.51
C GLN A 294 -13.31 4.17 -10.42
N TRP A 295 -12.93 2.97 -10.01
CA TRP A 295 -13.71 2.12 -9.11
C TRP A 295 -12.82 1.21 -8.24
N ASP A 296 -13.30 0.78 -7.07
CA ASP A 296 -12.62 -0.25 -6.28
C ASP A 296 -12.49 -1.54 -7.12
N TYR A 297 -11.29 -2.10 -7.28
CA TYR A 297 -11.03 -3.18 -8.26
C TYR A 297 -11.04 -2.73 -9.73
N SER A 298 -10.67 -1.47 -10.00
CA SER A 298 -10.36 -1.04 -11.37
C SER A 298 -9.40 -2.02 -12.03
N ARG A 299 -9.71 -2.37 -13.29
CA ARG A 299 -8.87 -3.26 -14.08
C ARG A 299 -7.69 -2.46 -14.62
N ILE A 300 -6.49 -2.92 -14.31
CA ILE A 300 -5.26 -2.51 -14.98
C ILE A 300 -5.11 -3.44 -16.18
N ASP A 301 -5.28 -2.91 -17.38
CA ASP A 301 -5.22 -3.65 -18.63
C ASP A 301 -4.27 -3.01 -19.66
N GLY A 302 -4.26 -3.51 -20.89
CA GLY A 302 -3.34 -3.03 -21.94
C GLY A 302 -1.87 -3.45 -21.80
N ILE A 303 -1.43 -3.87 -20.61
CA ILE A 303 -0.12 -4.49 -20.38
C ILE A 303 -0.18 -5.96 -20.82
N PRO A 304 0.82 -6.50 -21.54
CA PRO A 304 0.84 -7.89 -21.97
C PRO A 304 1.13 -8.83 -20.79
N TRP A 305 0.12 -9.12 -19.99
CA TRP A 305 0.25 -9.90 -18.75
C TRP A 305 0.79 -11.31 -18.95
N GLU A 306 0.61 -11.90 -20.12
CA GLU A 306 1.23 -13.17 -20.51
C GLU A 306 2.76 -13.09 -20.64
N ARG A 307 3.32 -11.87 -20.68
CA ARG A 307 4.76 -11.58 -20.64
C ARG A 307 5.26 -11.32 -19.22
N LEU A 308 4.48 -11.60 -18.19
CA LEU A 308 5.04 -11.71 -16.85
C LEU A 308 5.99 -12.91 -16.76
N GLN A 309 6.97 -12.80 -15.88
CA GLN A 309 7.97 -13.81 -15.57
C GLN A 309 8.00 -14.02 -14.06
N VAL A 310 7.79 -15.25 -13.59
CA VAL A 310 8.12 -15.63 -12.21
C VAL A 310 9.61 -15.97 -12.19
N LEU A 311 10.37 -15.36 -11.28
CA LEU A 311 11.81 -15.57 -11.16
C LEU A 311 12.13 -16.82 -10.32
N ALA A 312 13.27 -17.44 -10.63
CA ALA A 312 13.79 -18.64 -9.96
C ALA A 312 14.38 -18.34 -8.56
#